data_AF-A0A2U3WN22-F1
#
_entry.id   AF-A0A2U3WN22-F1
#
_cell.length_a   1.000
_cell.length_b   1.000
_cell.length_c   1.000
_cell.angle_alpha   90.00
_cell.angle_beta   90.00
_cell.angle_gamma   90.00
#
_symmetry.space_group_name_H-M   'P 1'
#
loop_
_entity.id
_entity.type
_entity.pdbx_description
1 polymer ?
#
loop_
_entity_poly.entity_id
_entity_poly.type
_entity_poly.pdbx_seq_one_letter_code
_entity_poly.pdbx_strand_id
1 'polypeptide(L)'
;MLQGFRRKVKAKSKEAAQLVKVEPVGAGGGILPDPPPPTRKLVFHTQLAHGSPTGRVEDFTSIRELYAKIAGVFEISASEILYCTLNTPKVNMEKVLGSHVGVEDFIFAHVKGIQKEVNVYKSEDSLGLTITDNGTGYAFIKRIKDGSLIDSVKTVCVGDHIESVNGENIVGWRHYDVAKKLRELKKDESFTLKLIEPKKAFEVEPRSKAGKSSEKISTGRETLRLRSKGPATMEDMPSETKKKAIEKIDDLLEMYMGIQDTDLATTMFEAGKDKGNPDEFAVALDETLGDFAFPDEFVFDVWGVIGDAKRE
;
A
#
# COMPACT_ATOMS: atom_id res chain seq x y z
N MET A 1 37.79 35.25 28.79
CA MET A 1 37.81 36.51 28.02
C MET A 1 39.24 37.03 27.97
N LEU A 2 39.77 37.34 26.79
CA LEU A 2 40.81 38.36 26.56
C LEU A 2 40.98 38.55 25.05
N GLN A 3 40.78 39.78 24.57
CA GLN A 3 41.06 40.20 23.20
C GLN A 3 42.60 40.29 23.06
N GLY A 4 43.28 39.97 21.95
CA GLY A 4 42.99 40.22 20.55
C GLY A 4 43.99 41.27 20.04
N PHE A 5 44.57 41.16 18.81
CA PHE A 5 45.18 42.31 18.13
C PHE A 5 45.43 42.03 16.63
N ARG A 6 45.04 42.98 15.76
CA ARG A 6 45.38 43.00 14.33
C ARG A 6 46.82 43.51 14.13
N ARG A 7 47.54 43.00 13.13
CA ARG A 7 48.57 43.77 12.40
C ARG A 7 48.41 43.61 10.89
N LYS A 8 48.33 44.73 10.17
CA LYS A 8 48.49 44.82 8.71
C LYS A 8 49.97 45.07 8.39
N VAL A 9 50.50 44.47 7.32
CA VAL A 9 51.68 44.98 6.61
C VAL A 9 51.40 44.97 5.10
N LYS A 10 51.93 45.97 4.39
CA LYS A 10 51.67 46.24 2.97
C LYS A 10 52.54 45.41 2.01
N ALA A 11 51.99 45.28 0.81
CA ALA A 11 52.56 44.78 -0.44
C ALA A 11 54.02 45.16 -0.77
N LYS A 12 54.61 44.34 -1.65
CA LYS A 12 55.56 44.77 -2.69
C LYS A 12 55.39 43.95 -3.96
N SER A 13 55.12 44.62 -5.07
CA SER A 13 55.07 44.01 -6.41
C SER A 13 56.48 43.74 -6.96
N LYS A 14 56.61 42.76 -7.85
CA LYS A 14 57.60 42.83 -8.93
C LYS A 14 57.08 42.12 -10.18
N GLU A 15 57.40 42.68 -11.32
CA GLU A 15 56.80 42.44 -12.64
C GLU A 15 57.86 41.87 -13.59
N ALA A 16 57.49 40.86 -14.39
CA ALA A 16 58.12 40.35 -15.63
C ALA A 16 57.60 38.90 -15.87
N ALA A 17 57.28 38.44 -17.07
CA ALA A 17 57.17 39.11 -18.36
C ALA A 17 56.08 38.44 -19.22
N GLN A 18 55.64 39.17 -20.23
CA GLN A 18 54.55 38.85 -21.16
C GLN A 18 54.97 37.86 -22.25
N LEU A 19 54.13 36.85 -22.55
CA LEU A 19 54.10 36.24 -23.87
C LEU A 19 52.63 36.09 -24.32
N VAL A 20 52.30 36.76 -25.43
CA VAL A 20 50.94 36.87 -25.97
C VAL A 20 50.66 35.70 -26.90
N LYS A 21 49.43 35.14 -26.86
CA LYS A 21 48.90 34.33 -27.96
C LYS A 21 47.43 34.68 -28.24
N VAL A 22 47.13 34.81 -29.53
CA VAL A 22 45.94 35.40 -30.16
C VAL A 22 45.66 34.55 -31.41
N GLU A 23 44.44 34.14 -31.76
CA GLU A 23 43.11 34.31 -31.11
C GLU A 23 42.37 32.93 -31.14
N PRO A 24 41.02 32.72 -31.24
CA PRO A 24 39.89 33.64 -31.46
C PRO A 24 38.73 33.60 -30.45
N VAL A 25 37.91 34.64 -30.50
CA VAL A 25 36.58 34.73 -29.85
C VAL A 25 35.64 33.60 -30.33
N GLY A 26 35.28 32.70 -29.41
CA GLY A 26 34.19 31.73 -29.58
C GLY A 26 32.89 32.24 -28.94
N ALA A 27 31.75 32.06 -29.61
CA ALA A 27 30.47 32.60 -29.17
C ALA A 27 30.02 32.10 -27.79
N GLY A 28 29.49 33.02 -26.97
CA GLY A 28 28.92 32.71 -25.66
C GLY A 28 27.60 31.96 -25.75
N GLY A 29 27.65 30.66 -26.01
CA GLY A 29 26.52 29.74 -25.87
C GLY A 29 26.33 29.34 -24.40
N GLY A 30 25.69 30.20 -23.61
CA GLY A 30 25.26 29.82 -22.27
C GLY A 30 24.18 28.75 -22.35
N ILE A 31 24.53 27.49 -22.07
CA ILE A 31 23.57 26.40 -21.93
C ILE A 31 22.70 26.72 -20.71
N LEU A 32 21.51 27.24 -20.95
CA LEU A 32 20.44 27.23 -19.95
C LEU A 32 20.21 25.76 -19.55
N PRO A 33 20.05 25.45 -18.25
CA PRO A 33 19.63 24.10 -17.88
C PRO A 33 18.30 23.80 -18.57
N ASP A 34 18.19 22.62 -19.18
CA ASP A 34 16.96 22.19 -19.83
C ASP A 34 15.79 22.36 -18.86
N PRO A 35 14.62 22.84 -19.32
CA PRO A 35 13.43 22.87 -18.48
C PRO A 35 13.19 21.44 -17.98
N PRO A 36 12.87 21.25 -16.68
CA PRO A 36 12.63 19.91 -16.15
C PRO A 36 11.58 19.20 -17.02
N PRO A 37 11.80 17.93 -17.39
CA PRO A 37 10.92 17.22 -18.31
C PRO A 37 9.48 17.32 -17.80
N PRO A 38 8.50 17.61 -18.67
CA PRO A 38 7.13 17.89 -18.24
C PRO A 38 6.62 16.70 -17.45
N THR A 39 6.36 16.92 -16.16
CA THR A 39 5.78 15.90 -15.29
C THR A 39 4.41 15.55 -15.86
N ARG A 40 4.27 14.33 -16.38
CA ARG A 40 2.98 13.80 -16.82
C ARG A 40 2.06 13.80 -15.61
N LYS A 41 1.14 14.77 -15.54
CA LYS A 41 0.11 14.83 -14.50
C LYS A 41 -0.75 13.58 -14.59
N LEU A 42 -0.56 12.68 -13.64
CA LEU A 42 -1.38 11.49 -13.48
C LEU A 42 -2.74 11.90 -12.89
N VAL A 43 -3.78 11.78 -13.70
CA VAL A 43 -5.17 12.12 -13.33
C VAL A 43 -5.96 10.83 -13.22
N PHE A 44 -6.39 10.51 -12.00
CA PHE A 44 -7.24 9.36 -11.72
C PHE A 44 -8.69 9.82 -11.51
N HIS A 45 -9.63 8.96 -11.83
CA HIS A 45 -11.06 9.21 -11.63
C HIS A 45 -11.54 8.44 -10.41
N THR A 46 -12.47 9.03 -9.65
CA THR A 46 -12.94 8.43 -8.40
C THR A 46 -14.44 8.63 -8.16
N GLN A 47 -15.06 7.71 -7.43
CA GLN A 47 -16.43 7.82 -6.92
C GLN A 47 -16.50 7.24 -5.50
N LEU A 48 -17.47 7.67 -4.70
CA LEU A 48 -17.86 6.95 -3.50
C LEU A 48 -18.57 5.65 -3.90
N ALA A 49 -18.20 4.52 -3.30
CA ALA A 49 -18.69 3.19 -3.66
C ALA A 49 -20.22 3.02 -3.52
N HIS A 50 -20.86 3.83 -2.67
CA HIS A 50 -22.31 3.86 -2.50
C HIS A 50 -23.07 4.77 -3.49
N GLY A 51 -22.34 5.45 -4.39
CA GLY A 51 -22.87 6.37 -5.38
C GLY A 51 -22.49 7.83 -5.13
N SER A 52 -21.81 8.44 -6.09
CA SER A 52 -21.53 9.88 -6.15
C SER A 52 -21.34 10.32 -7.61
N PRO A 53 -21.32 11.63 -7.91
CA PRO A 53 -20.70 12.13 -9.14
C PRO A 53 -19.23 11.66 -9.25
N THR A 54 -18.70 11.63 -10.47
CA THR A 54 -17.28 11.32 -10.70
C THR A 54 -16.39 12.49 -10.28
N GLY A 55 -15.54 12.24 -9.30
CA GLY A 55 -14.43 13.11 -8.91
C GLY A 55 -13.16 12.85 -9.73
N ARG A 56 -12.21 13.79 -9.65
CA ARG A 56 -10.87 13.68 -10.24
C ARG A 56 -9.82 13.95 -9.17
N VAL A 57 -8.82 13.09 -9.08
CA VAL A 57 -7.68 13.24 -8.15
C VAL A 57 -6.36 13.17 -8.90
N GLU A 58 -5.45 14.08 -8.55
CA GLU A 58 -4.13 14.22 -9.15
C GLU A 58 -3.11 14.66 -8.09
N ASP A 59 -1.82 14.53 -8.41
CA ASP A 59 -0.69 14.98 -7.60
C ASP A 59 -0.71 14.40 -6.16
N PHE A 60 -0.62 13.06 -6.05
CA PHE A 60 -0.42 12.32 -4.80
C PHE A 60 0.74 11.32 -4.92
N THR A 61 1.45 11.09 -3.81
CA THR A 61 2.65 10.24 -3.72
C THR A 61 2.53 9.11 -2.68
N SER A 62 1.43 9.08 -1.92
CA SER A 62 1.14 8.04 -0.93
C SER A 62 -0.37 7.76 -0.84
N ILE A 63 -0.74 6.61 -0.26
CA ILE A 63 -2.15 6.24 0.00
C ILE A 63 -2.82 7.29 0.92
N ARG A 64 -2.08 7.83 1.89
CA ARG A 64 -2.56 8.91 2.78
C ARG A 64 -2.92 10.17 2.01
N GLU A 65 -2.08 10.60 1.07
CA GLU A 65 -2.35 11.75 0.21
C GLU A 65 -3.53 11.47 -0.74
N LEU A 66 -3.58 10.27 -1.34
CA LEU A 66 -4.71 9.86 -2.17
C LEU A 66 -6.04 9.97 -1.40
N TYR A 67 -6.10 9.45 -0.17
CA TYR A 67 -7.33 9.52 0.64
C TYR A 67 -7.67 10.96 1.02
N ALA A 68 -6.68 11.82 1.31
CA ALA A 68 -6.91 13.24 1.53
C ALA A 68 -7.44 13.96 0.27
N LYS A 69 -6.95 13.61 -0.93
CA LYS A 69 -7.45 14.15 -2.21
C LYS A 69 -8.87 13.71 -2.50
N ILE A 70 -9.18 12.41 -2.34
CA ILE A 70 -10.54 11.86 -2.48
C ILE A 70 -11.50 12.54 -1.50
N ALA A 71 -11.09 12.67 -0.24
CA ALA A 71 -11.89 13.30 0.81
C ALA A 71 -12.21 14.76 0.49
N GLY A 72 -11.22 15.53 0.01
CA GLY A 72 -11.40 16.91 -0.43
C GLY A 72 -12.32 17.07 -1.65
N VAL A 73 -12.33 16.10 -2.57
CA VAL A 73 -13.21 16.11 -3.76
C VAL A 73 -14.67 15.82 -3.41
N PHE A 74 -14.93 15.06 -2.34
CA PHE A 74 -16.28 14.71 -1.89
C PHE A 74 -16.73 15.45 -0.61
N GLU A 75 -15.97 16.45 -0.17
CA GLU A 75 -16.25 17.26 1.03
C GLU A 75 -16.49 16.44 2.32
N ILE A 76 -15.80 15.30 2.44
CA ILE A 76 -15.82 14.41 3.62
C ILE A 76 -14.50 14.48 4.40
N SER A 77 -14.49 13.99 5.64
CA SER A 77 -13.22 13.73 6.34
C SER A 77 -12.52 12.51 5.72
N ALA A 78 -11.19 12.54 5.63
CA ALA A 78 -10.40 11.37 5.25
C ALA A 78 -10.61 10.18 6.20
N SER A 79 -10.99 10.43 7.46
CA SER A 79 -11.37 9.39 8.43
C SER A 79 -12.67 8.65 8.08
N GLU A 80 -13.46 9.13 7.12
CA GLU A 80 -14.65 8.42 6.66
C GLU A 80 -14.33 7.36 5.62
N ILE A 81 -13.17 7.41 4.96
CA ILE A 81 -12.75 6.43 3.96
C ILE A 81 -12.18 5.21 4.68
N LEU A 82 -12.84 4.06 4.53
CA LEU A 82 -12.38 2.78 5.05
C LEU A 82 -11.25 2.22 4.19
N TYR A 83 -11.47 2.12 2.89
CA TYR A 83 -10.48 1.66 1.88
C TYR A 83 -10.96 2.05 0.48
N CYS A 84 -10.13 1.77 -0.53
CA CYS A 84 -10.52 1.93 -1.93
C CYS A 84 -10.48 0.58 -2.66
N THR A 85 -11.33 0.43 -3.68
CA THR A 85 -11.25 -0.66 -4.67
C THR A 85 -11.02 -0.09 -6.08
N LEU A 86 -10.31 -0.82 -6.92
CA LEU A 86 -10.00 -0.46 -8.30
C LEU A 86 -11.01 -1.09 -9.26
N ASN A 87 -11.56 -0.27 -10.16
CA ASN A 87 -12.47 -0.65 -11.25
C ASN A 87 -13.78 -1.33 -10.83
N THR A 88 -14.16 -1.31 -9.54
CA THR A 88 -15.45 -1.82 -9.06
C THR A 88 -15.95 -1.03 -7.84
N PRO A 89 -17.25 -0.63 -7.79
CA PRO A 89 -17.88 -0.09 -6.59
C PRO A 89 -18.30 -1.19 -5.60
N LYS A 90 -18.27 -2.47 -5.99
CA LYS A 90 -18.61 -3.57 -5.09
C LYS A 90 -17.49 -3.80 -4.09
N VAL A 91 -17.86 -4.27 -2.90
CA VAL A 91 -16.93 -4.79 -1.89
C VAL A 91 -16.27 -6.06 -2.46
N ASN A 92 -15.17 -5.91 -3.19
CA ASN A 92 -14.36 -7.00 -3.73
C ASN A 92 -12.92 -6.85 -3.24
N MET A 93 -12.50 -7.81 -2.42
CA MET A 93 -11.21 -7.83 -1.75
C MET A 93 -10.02 -8.18 -2.67
N GLU A 94 -10.27 -8.79 -3.83
CA GLU A 94 -9.28 -9.00 -4.90
C GLU A 94 -8.98 -7.71 -5.68
N LYS A 95 -9.83 -6.68 -5.50
CA LYS A 95 -9.71 -5.38 -6.15
C LYS A 95 -9.43 -4.26 -5.17
N VAL A 96 -9.12 -4.56 -3.91
CA VAL A 96 -8.67 -3.56 -2.94
C VAL A 96 -7.37 -2.92 -3.44
N LEU A 97 -7.28 -1.60 -3.25
CA LEU A 97 -6.09 -0.81 -3.53
C LEU A 97 -4.93 -1.26 -2.61
N GLY A 98 -3.90 -1.88 -3.20
CA GLY A 98 -2.57 -2.02 -2.58
C GLY A 98 -1.64 -0.88 -3.01
N SER A 99 -0.32 -1.12 -3.01
CA SER A 99 0.66 -0.14 -3.51
C SER A 99 0.52 0.25 -4.98
N HIS A 100 -0.01 -0.60 -5.85
CA HIS A 100 0.01 -0.37 -7.30
C HIS A 100 -1.33 0.16 -7.83
N VAL A 101 -1.27 1.23 -8.63
CA VAL A 101 -2.43 1.81 -9.34
C VAL A 101 -2.10 1.92 -10.82
N GLY A 102 -2.86 1.27 -11.71
CA GLY A 102 -2.72 1.46 -13.15
C GLY A 102 -3.17 2.86 -13.56
N VAL A 103 -2.46 3.49 -14.50
CA VAL A 103 -2.71 4.89 -14.93
C VAL A 103 -4.16 5.16 -15.39
N GLU A 104 -4.87 4.13 -15.85
CA GLU A 104 -6.26 4.22 -16.30
C GLU A 104 -7.28 3.59 -15.32
N ASP A 105 -6.85 3.23 -14.10
CA ASP A 105 -7.75 2.63 -13.11
C ASP A 105 -8.71 3.66 -12.47
N PHE A 106 -9.94 3.21 -12.24
CA PHE A 106 -10.99 3.99 -11.59
C PHE A 106 -11.06 3.64 -10.10
N ILE A 107 -10.98 4.63 -9.21
CA ILE A 107 -10.83 4.44 -7.77
C ILE A 107 -12.18 4.61 -7.05
N PHE A 108 -12.74 3.53 -6.51
CA PHE A 108 -13.98 3.56 -5.73
C PHE A 108 -13.66 3.61 -4.23
N ALA A 109 -14.05 4.69 -3.56
CA ALA A 109 -13.81 4.89 -2.13
C ALA A 109 -14.97 4.34 -1.30
N HIS A 110 -14.70 3.32 -0.48
CA HIS A 110 -15.64 2.76 0.48
C HIS A 110 -15.59 3.60 1.75
N VAL A 111 -16.74 4.11 2.19
CA VAL A 111 -16.83 4.97 3.39
C VAL A 111 -17.62 4.30 4.51
N LYS A 112 -17.38 4.74 5.74
CA LYS A 112 -18.09 4.28 6.95
C LYS A 112 -19.61 4.29 6.77
N GLY A 113 -20.22 3.14 7.02
CA GLY A 113 -21.65 2.91 6.96
C GLY A 113 -22.21 2.49 8.31
N ILE A 114 -22.69 1.25 8.40
CA ILE A 114 -23.40 0.74 9.57
C ILE A 114 -22.39 0.28 10.62
N GLN A 115 -22.47 0.83 11.82
CA GLN A 115 -21.73 0.32 12.97
C GLN A 115 -22.48 -0.88 13.57
N LYS A 116 -21.75 -1.96 13.81
CA LYS A 116 -22.26 -3.25 14.31
C LYS A 116 -21.46 -3.63 15.56
N GLU A 117 -22.13 -4.20 16.56
CA GLU A 117 -21.49 -4.77 17.74
C GLU A 117 -21.89 -6.24 17.84
N VAL A 118 -20.90 -7.13 17.98
CA VAL A 118 -21.10 -8.57 17.88
C VAL A 118 -20.36 -9.25 19.02
N ASN A 119 -21.09 -10.02 19.83
CA ASN A 119 -20.50 -10.89 20.84
C ASN A 119 -20.29 -12.30 20.24
N VAL A 120 -19.10 -12.86 20.43
CA VAL A 120 -18.65 -14.12 19.82
C VAL A 120 -17.99 -14.98 20.91
N TYR A 121 -18.43 -16.24 21.03
CA TYR A 121 -17.78 -17.22 21.92
C TYR A 121 -16.60 -17.88 21.20
N LYS A 122 -15.39 -17.82 21.75
CA LYS A 122 -14.19 -18.40 21.11
C LYS A 122 -14.04 -19.89 21.43
N SER A 123 -14.77 -20.76 20.74
CA SER A 123 -14.65 -22.23 20.85
C SER A 123 -13.38 -22.81 20.22
N GLU A 124 -12.77 -22.09 19.28
CA GLU A 124 -11.61 -22.54 18.51
C GLU A 124 -10.45 -21.55 18.61
N ASP A 125 -9.22 -22.03 18.46
CA ASP A 125 -8.01 -21.20 18.54
C ASP A 125 -7.91 -20.21 17.36
N SER A 126 -8.43 -20.62 16.19
CA SER A 126 -8.58 -19.77 15.01
C SER A 126 -10.03 -19.31 14.83
N LEU A 127 -10.20 -18.05 14.46
CA LEU A 127 -11.51 -17.47 14.13
C LEU A 127 -11.91 -17.70 12.67
N GLY A 128 -10.97 -18.13 11.81
CA GLY A 128 -11.15 -18.21 10.36
C GLY A 128 -11.25 -16.84 9.66
N LEU A 129 -10.58 -15.83 10.20
CA LEU A 129 -10.49 -14.49 9.62
C LEU A 129 -9.13 -14.26 8.95
N THR A 130 -9.15 -13.61 7.78
CA THR A 130 -7.96 -13.04 7.14
C THR A 130 -8.08 -11.53 7.17
N ILE A 131 -7.13 -10.85 7.83
CA ILE A 131 -7.15 -9.39 8.05
C ILE A 131 -6.19 -8.69 7.07
N THR A 132 -6.58 -7.51 6.60
CA THR A 132 -5.70 -6.59 5.87
C THR A 132 -5.94 -5.16 6.37
N ASP A 133 -5.15 -4.18 5.92
CA ASP A 133 -5.38 -2.77 6.27
C ASP A 133 -5.19 -1.81 5.09
N ASN A 134 -5.67 -0.58 5.27
CA ASN A 134 -5.70 0.46 4.24
C ASN A 134 -4.43 1.35 4.20
N GLY A 135 -3.34 0.97 4.88
CA GLY A 135 -2.12 1.78 5.01
C GLY A 135 -2.25 3.09 5.80
N THR A 136 -3.43 3.41 6.33
CA THR A 136 -3.71 4.67 7.05
C THR A 136 -4.33 4.47 8.44
N GLY A 137 -4.49 3.21 8.89
CA GLY A 137 -4.89 2.86 10.25
C GLY A 137 -6.25 2.17 10.39
N TYR A 138 -6.88 1.72 9.29
CA TYR A 138 -8.08 0.89 9.35
C TYR A 138 -7.79 -0.52 8.86
N ALA A 139 -7.81 -1.48 9.79
CA ALA A 139 -7.78 -2.91 9.50
C ALA A 139 -9.20 -3.43 9.24
N PHE A 140 -9.36 -4.29 8.24
CA PHE A 140 -10.66 -4.83 7.82
C PHE A 140 -10.57 -6.30 7.39
N ILE A 141 -11.71 -6.97 7.41
CA ILE A 141 -11.83 -8.40 7.09
C ILE A 141 -11.72 -8.59 5.57
N LYS A 142 -10.61 -9.18 5.11
CA LYS A 142 -10.37 -9.49 3.68
C LYS A 142 -11.00 -10.82 3.25
N ARG A 143 -11.03 -11.80 4.16
CA ARG A 143 -11.65 -13.11 3.94
C ARG A 143 -12.25 -13.65 5.23
N ILE A 144 -13.33 -14.40 5.10
CA ILE A 144 -13.88 -15.28 6.14
C ILE A 144 -13.77 -16.70 5.55
N LYS A 145 -13.21 -17.65 6.30
CA LYS A 145 -13.07 -19.04 5.86
C LYS A 145 -14.40 -19.77 6.00
N ASP A 146 -14.85 -20.45 4.95
CA ASP A 146 -16.08 -21.24 4.96
C ASP A 146 -16.06 -22.29 6.08
N GLY A 147 -17.17 -22.43 6.80
CA GLY A 147 -17.30 -23.36 7.92
C GLY A 147 -16.48 -23.00 9.17
N SER A 148 -15.88 -21.81 9.22
CA SER A 148 -15.19 -21.31 10.42
C SER A 148 -16.15 -20.76 11.48
N LEU A 149 -15.60 -20.53 12.67
CA LEU A 149 -16.28 -19.87 13.79
C LEU A 149 -16.97 -18.58 13.34
N ILE A 150 -16.29 -17.68 12.62
CA ILE A 150 -16.89 -16.40 12.19
C ILE A 150 -17.83 -16.55 10.99
N ASP A 151 -17.68 -17.55 10.13
CA ASP A 151 -18.69 -17.83 9.08
C ASP A 151 -20.05 -18.15 9.69
N SER A 152 -20.11 -18.79 10.87
CA SER A 152 -21.39 -18.98 11.57
C SER A 152 -22.08 -17.66 11.99
N VAL A 153 -21.31 -16.58 12.15
CA VAL A 153 -21.76 -15.29 12.69
C VAL A 153 -22.12 -14.32 11.57
N LYS A 154 -23.30 -14.51 10.95
CA LYS A 154 -23.76 -13.81 9.73
C LYS A 154 -23.86 -12.27 9.82
N THR A 155 -23.70 -11.68 11.00
CA THR A 155 -23.58 -10.21 11.18
C THR A 155 -22.20 -9.69 10.75
N VAL A 156 -21.17 -10.53 10.82
CA VAL A 156 -19.80 -10.21 10.39
C VAL A 156 -19.68 -10.45 8.89
N CYS A 157 -19.15 -9.47 8.15
CA CYS A 157 -19.06 -9.49 6.70
C CYS A 157 -17.64 -9.22 6.22
N VAL A 158 -17.30 -9.78 5.05
CA VAL A 158 -16.12 -9.37 4.29
C VAL A 158 -16.23 -7.88 3.96
N GLY A 159 -15.14 -7.15 4.19
CA GLY A 159 -15.05 -5.70 4.05
C GLY A 159 -15.44 -4.89 5.29
N ASP A 160 -15.86 -5.51 6.40
CA ASP A 160 -16.06 -4.81 7.66
C ASP A 160 -14.72 -4.33 8.24
N HIS A 161 -14.64 -3.04 8.60
CA HIS A 161 -13.53 -2.50 9.39
C HIS A 161 -13.71 -2.86 10.88
N ILE A 162 -12.65 -3.34 11.53
CA ILE A 162 -12.64 -3.63 12.96
C ILE A 162 -12.21 -2.37 13.71
N GLU A 163 -13.13 -1.75 14.44
CA GLU A 163 -12.90 -0.50 15.20
C GLU A 163 -12.37 -0.81 16.62
N SER A 164 -12.93 -1.81 17.29
CA SER A 164 -12.47 -2.24 18.62
C SER A 164 -12.68 -3.72 18.90
N VAL A 165 -11.83 -4.26 19.78
CA VAL A 165 -11.91 -5.64 20.31
C VAL A 165 -11.99 -5.56 21.83
N ASN A 166 -13.03 -6.13 22.44
CA ASN A 166 -13.31 -6.04 23.89
C ASN A 166 -13.30 -4.59 24.44
N GLY A 167 -13.73 -3.62 23.63
CA GLY A 167 -13.73 -2.19 23.96
C GLY A 167 -12.39 -1.48 23.77
N GLU A 168 -11.30 -2.20 23.50
CA GLU A 168 -10.00 -1.62 23.16
C GLU A 168 -10.01 -1.14 21.70
N ASN A 169 -9.86 0.18 21.51
CA ASN A 169 -9.83 0.79 20.19
C ASN A 169 -8.52 0.44 19.47
N ILE A 170 -8.65 -0.16 18.29
CA ILE A 170 -7.53 -0.62 17.45
C ILE A 170 -7.33 0.26 16.19
N VAL A 171 -8.01 1.39 16.09
CA VAL A 171 -7.75 2.37 15.02
C VAL A 171 -6.31 2.87 15.11
N GLY A 172 -5.60 2.81 13.98
CA GLY A 172 -4.18 3.11 13.87
C GLY A 172 -3.28 1.88 13.90
N TRP A 173 -3.78 0.71 14.31
CA TRP A 173 -3.03 -0.55 14.31
C TRP A 173 -2.86 -1.09 12.88
N ARG A 174 -1.80 -1.86 12.64
CA ARG A 174 -1.64 -2.60 11.38
C ARG A 174 -2.39 -3.93 11.45
N HIS A 175 -2.70 -4.49 10.29
CA HIS A 175 -3.42 -5.77 10.18
C HIS A 175 -2.75 -6.92 10.96
N TYR A 176 -1.41 -6.95 11.07
CA TYR A 176 -0.68 -7.98 11.79
C TYR A 176 -0.87 -7.87 13.31
N ASP A 177 -0.90 -6.64 13.87
CA ASP A 177 -1.19 -6.42 15.30
C ASP A 177 -2.63 -6.84 15.62
N VAL A 178 -3.57 -6.54 14.72
CA VAL A 178 -4.98 -6.89 14.86
C VAL A 178 -5.19 -8.42 14.75
N ALA A 179 -4.57 -9.08 13.78
CA ALA A 179 -4.62 -10.54 13.64
C ALA A 179 -3.95 -11.24 14.84
N LYS A 180 -2.83 -10.71 15.35
CA LYS A 180 -2.20 -11.17 16.60
C LYS A 180 -3.16 -11.03 17.78
N LYS A 181 -3.76 -9.85 17.98
CA LYS A 181 -4.74 -9.60 19.06
C LYS A 181 -5.91 -10.58 19.03
N LEU A 182 -6.49 -10.84 17.85
CA LEU A 182 -7.60 -11.80 17.67
C LEU A 182 -7.19 -13.25 17.95
N ARG A 183 -5.96 -13.62 17.59
CA ARG A 183 -5.37 -14.93 17.89
C ARG A 183 -5.09 -15.10 19.39
N GLU A 184 -4.61 -14.06 20.06
CA GLU A 184 -4.33 -14.03 21.51
C GLU A 184 -5.57 -13.94 22.41
N LEU A 185 -6.77 -13.70 21.85
CA LEU A 185 -8.02 -13.84 22.60
C LEU A 185 -8.09 -15.25 23.21
N LYS A 186 -8.45 -15.32 24.50
CA LYS A 186 -8.56 -16.59 25.21
C LYS A 186 -9.63 -17.49 24.59
N LYS A 187 -9.30 -18.76 24.46
CA LYS A 187 -10.26 -19.83 24.17
C LYS A 187 -11.25 -19.99 25.32
N ASP A 188 -12.46 -20.42 24.99
CA ASP A 188 -13.57 -20.65 25.91
C ASP A 188 -14.07 -19.41 26.69
N GLU A 189 -13.69 -18.20 26.23
CA GLU A 189 -14.28 -16.93 26.66
C GLU A 189 -15.03 -16.25 25.50
N SER A 190 -16.04 -15.44 25.84
CA SER A 190 -16.70 -14.57 24.88
C SER A 190 -15.95 -13.25 24.70
N PHE A 191 -15.83 -12.79 23.47
CA PHE A 191 -15.26 -11.49 23.12
C PHE A 191 -16.25 -10.66 22.30
N THR A 192 -16.07 -9.33 22.30
CA THR A 192 -16.91 -8.39 21.57
C THR A 192 -16.10 -7.72 20.47
N LEU A 193 -16.64 -7.73 19.24
CA LEU A 193 -16.13 -6.98 18.10
C LEU A 193 -17.04 -5.78 17.82
N LYS A 194 -16.46 -4.60 17.68
CA LYS A 194 -17.13 -3.42 17.13
C LYS A 194 -16.65 -3.22 15.70
N LEU A 195 -17.57 -3.34 14.77
CA LEU A 195 -17.33 -3.38 13.33
C LEU A 195 -18.00 -2.18 12.64
N ILE A 196 -17.43 -1.71 11.54
CA ILE A 196 -18.06 -0.73 10.66
C ILE A 196 -18.14 -1.31 9.25
N GLU A 197 -19.36 -1.57 8.79
CA GLU A 197 -19.65 -2.00 7.43
C GLU A 197 -19.52 -0.81 6.47
N PRO A 198 -18.90 -0.96 5.29
CA PRO A 198 -18.89 0.08 4.27
C PRO A 198 -20.32 0.41 3.79
N LYS A 199 -20.59 1.68 3.46
CA LYS A 199 -21.82 2.02 2.72
C LYS A 199 -21.81 1.30 1.38
N LYS A 200 -22.79 0.43 1.16
CA LYS A 200 -23.07 -0.22 -0.12
C LYS A 200 -24.04 0.65 -0.91
N ALA A 201 -23.92 0.65 -2.24
CA ALA A 201 -24.94 1.24 -3.10
C ALA A 201 -26.25 0.45 -2.96
N PHE A 202 -27.39 1.14 -3.00
CA PHE A 202 -28.68 0.45 -3.13
C PHE A 202 -28.76 -0.22 -4.49
N GLU A 203 -29.03 -1.53 -4.53
CA GLU A 203 -29.36 -2.24 -5.76
C GLU A 203 -30.77 -1.82 -6.23
N VAL A 204 -30.87 -0.63 -6.82
CA VAL A 204 -32.00 -0.27 -7.67
C VAL A 204 -31.81 -1.02 -8.99
N GLU A 205 -32.41 -2.22 -9.10
CA GLU A 205 -32.35 -3.04 -10.31
C GLU A 205 -32.63 -2.21 -11.58
N PRO A 206 -31.63 -1.99 -12.45
CA PRO A 206 -31.87 -1.28 -13.69
C PRO A 206 -32.60 -2.22 -14.65
N ARG A 207 -33.83 -1.88 -15.03
CA ARG A 207 -34.55 -2.55 -16.13
C ARG A 207 -33.78 -2.42 -17.44
N SER A 208 -32.94 -3.42 -17.70
CA SER A 208 -32.50 -3.92 -19.00
C SER A 208 -32.47 -2.92 -20.17
N LYS A 209 -31.35 -2.19 -20.29
CA LYS A 209 -30.76 -1.86 -21.60
C LYS A 209 -29.27 -2.12 -21.59
N ALA A 210 -28.85 -3.11 -22.37
CA ALA A 210 -27.45 -3.50 -22.49
C ALA A 210 -26.64 -2.44 -23.23
N GLY A 211 -25.71 -1.80 -22.53
CA GLY A 211 -24.59 -1.07 -23.13
C GLY A 211 -23.32 -1.90 -22.99
N LYS A 212 -22.84 -2.49 -24.08
CA LYS A 212 -21.54 -3.19 -24.09
C LYS A 212 -20.41 -2.17 -23.96
N SER A 213 -19.87 -1.99 -22.75
CA SER A 213 -18.53 -1.41 -22.59
C SER A 213 -17.51 -2.45 -23.03
N SER A 214 -16.76 -2.17 -24.09
CA SER A 214 -15.75 -3.09 -24.62
C SER A 214 -14.61 -3.31 -23.64
N GLU A 215 -14.35 -4.56 -23.28
CA GLU A 215 -13.06 -4.96 -22.72
C GLU A 215 -11.96 -4.68 -23.76
N LYS A 216 -11.18 -3.63 -23.53
CA LYS A 216 -9.88 -3.45 -24.17
C LYS A 216 -8.81 -3.78 -23.14
N ILE A 217 -8.36 -5.03 -23.17
CA ILE A 217 -7.11 -5.43 -22.54
C ILE A 217 -5.98 -4.82 -23.38
N SER A 218 -5.54 -3.62 -23.00
CA SER A 218 -4.35 -2.98 -23.59
C SER A 218 -3.11 -3.42 -22.80
N THR A 219 -2.41 -4.41 -23.35
CA THR A 219 -1.08 -4.84 -22.88
C THR A 219 -0.08 -3.70 -23.03
N GLY A 220 0.33 -3.13 -21.89
CA GLY A 220 1.22 -1.95 -21.82
C GLY A 220 0.64 -0.82 -20.98
N ARG A 221 0.42 -1.06 -19.68
CA ARG A 221 0.05 -0.01 -18.72
C ARG A 221 1.20 0.22 -17.75
N GLU A 222 1.77 1.42 -17.81
CA GLU A 222 2.56 2.00 -16.72
C GLU A 222 1.74 1.90 -15.42
N THR A 223 2.38 1.63 -14.27
CA THR A 223 1.72 1.62 -12.95
C THR A 223 2.38 2.61 -12.01
N LEU A 224 1.58 3.32 -11.22
CA LEU A 224 2.04 4.15 -10.12
C LEU A 224 2.18 3.26 -8.88
N ARG A 225 3.42 3.04 -8.43
CA ARG A 225 3.72 2.33 -7.18
C ARG A 225 3.84 3.33 -6.03
N LEU A 226 2.83 3.33 -5.17
CA LEU A 226 2.75 4.03 -3.88
C LEU A 226 3.52 3.22 -2.84
N ARG A 227 4.67 3.71 -2.38
CA ARG A 227 5.52 3.00 -1.41
C ARG A 227 5.16 3.43 0.02
N SER A 228 5.25 2.48 0.95
CA SER A 228 5.10 2.76 2.39
C SER A 228 6.26 3.59 2.96
N LYS A 229 7.45 3.48 2.34
CA LYS A 229 8.64 4.31 2.59
C LYS A 229 9.22 4.78 1.24
N GLY A 230 9.36 6.09 1.06
CA GLY A 230 9.89 6.70 -0.17
C GLY A 230 8.83 7.30 -1.11
N PRO A 231 9.23 8.02 -2.17
CA PRO A 231 8.31 8.64 -3.13
C PRO A 231 7.62 7.60 -4.01
N ALA A 232 6.45 7.96 -4.55
CA ALA A 232 5.81 7.15 -5.57
C ALA A 232 6.64 7.09 -6.86
N THR A 233 6.62 5.94 -7.52
CA THR A 233 7.45 5.65 -8.70
C THR A 233 6.57 5.11 -9.84
N MET A 234 6.85 5.50 -11.08
CA MET A 234 6.30 4.83 -12.25
C MET A 234 7.10 3.55 -12.49
N GLU A 235 6.43 2.40 -12.46
CA GLU A 235 7.01 1.09 -12.71
C GLU A 235 6.19 0.36 -13.79
N ASP A 236 6.88 -0.38 -14.66
CA ASP A 236 6.22 -1.37 -15.53
C ASP A 236 5.50 -2.40 -14.67
N MET A 237 4.42 -2.99 -15.18
CA MET A 237 3.74 -4.07 -14.46
C MET A 237 4.73 -5.20 -14.10
N PRO A 238 4.68 -5.74 -12.87
CA PRO A 238 5.48 -6.91 -12.51
C PRO A 238 5.33 -8.02 -13.53
N SER A 239 6.45 -8.70 -13.87
CA SER A 239 6.40 -9.88 -14.73
C SER A 239 5.47 -10.94 -14.12
N GLU A 240 4.82 -11.75 -14.96
CA GLU A 240 3.92 -12.82 -14.48
C GLU A 240 4.59 -13.74 -13.46
N THR A 241 5.89 -14.04 -13.61
CA THR A 241 6.70 -14.79 -12.65
C THR A 241 6.83 -14.06 -11.30
N LYS A 242 7.18 -12.76 -11.32
CA LYS A 242 7.24 -11.92 -10.09
C LYS A 242 5.86 -11.85 -9.42
N LYS A 243 4.79 -11.67 -10.20
CA LYS A 243 3.42 -11.58 -9.72
C LYS A 243 2.99 -12.88 -9.01
N LYS A 244 3.16 -14.04 -9.65
CA LYS A 244 2.87 -15.35 -9.06
C LYS A 244 3.69 -15.63 -7.80
N ALA A 245 4.95 -15.20 -7.77
CA ALA A 245 5.79 -15.35 -6.58
C ALA A 245 5.28 -14.49 -5.41
N ILE A 246 4.87 -13.25 -5.67
CA ILE A 246 4.26 -12.38 -4.65
C ILE A 246 2.92 -12.93 -4.18
N GLU A 247 2.06 -13.41 -5.07
CA GLU A 247 0.79 -14.07 -4.73
C GLU A 247 1.01 -15.27 -3.81
N LYS A 248 1.96 -16.17 -4.14
CA LYS A 248 2.34 -17.30 -3.28
C LYS A 248 2.87 -16.87 -1.90
N ILE A 249 3.60 -15.75 -1.80
CA ILE A 249 4.09 -15.24 -0.51
C ILE A 249 2.93 -14.65 0.32
N ASP A 250 1.96 -13.98 -0.32
CA ASP A 250 0.75 -13.47 0.35
C ASP A 250 -0.15 -14.62 0.85
N ASP A 251 -0.20 -15.75 0.13
CA ASP A 251 -0.85 -16.99 0.58
C ASP A 251 -0.14 -17.61 1.81
N LEU A 252 1.20 -17.56 1.88
CA LEU A 252 1.95 -18.01 3.07
C LEU A 252 1.71 -17.08 4.27
N LEU A 253 1.62 -15.76 4.06
CA LEU A 253 1.25 -14.81 5.11
C LEU A 253 -0.15 -15.11 5.67
N GLU A 254 -1.09 -15.48 4.81
CA GLU A 254 -2.43 -15.88 5.24
C GLU A 254 -2.39 -17.17 6.05
N MET A 255 -1.65 -18.18 5.58
CA MET A 255 -1.56 -19.49 6.24
C MET A 255 -0.92 -19.41 7.64
N TYR A 256 0.20 -18.70 7.78
CA TYR A 256 0.95 -18.63 9.05
C TYR A 256 0.46 -17.52 10.00
N MET A 257 -0.07 -16.42 9.46
CA MET A 257 -0.34 -15.21 10.25
C MET A 257 -1.80 -14.74 10.23
N GLY A 258 -2.63 -15.27 9.34
CA GLY A 258 -4.04 -14.84 9.19
C GLY A 258 -4.17 -13.45 8.57
N ILE A 259 -3.21 -13.05 7.73
CA ILE A 259 -3.14 -11.72 7.11
C ILE A 259 -2.85 -11.81 5.62
N GLN A 260 -3.22 -10.78 4.88
CA GLN A 260 -2.68 -10.56 3.54
C GLN A 260 -2.21 -9.10 3.41
N ASP A 261 -0.96 -8.92 3.01
CA ASP A 261 -0.33 -7.63 2.71
C ASP A 261 0.61 -7.84 1.50
N THR A 262 0.10 -7.49 0.33
CA THR A 262 0.80 -7.60 -0.94
C THR A 262 2.06 -6.72 -0.99
N ASP A 263 2.13 -5.64 -0.19
CA ASP A 263 3.30 -4.77 -0.13
C ASP A 263 4.40 -5.40 0.73
N LEU A 264 4.01 -6.07 1.83
CA LEU A 264 4.89 -6.92 2.64
C LEU A 264 5.44 -8.08 1.82
N ALA A 265 4.56 -8.83 1.11
CA ALA A 265 4.95 -9.92 0.22
C ALA A 265 5.89 -9.45 -0.91
N THR A 266 5.62 -8.27 -1.50
CA THR A 266 6.53 -7.65 -2.48
C THR A 266 7.88 -7.31 -1.87
N THR A 267 7.91 -6.81 -0.63
CA THR A 267 9.14 -6.46 0.08
C THR A 267 9.97 -7.70 0.40
N MET A 268 9.33 -8.80 0.83
CA MET A 268 9.98 -10.10 1.03
C MET A 268 10.62 -10.63 -0.25
N PHE A 269 9.88 -10.61 -1.36
CA PHE A 269 10.40 -11.00 -2.67
C PHE A 269 11.59 -10.14 -3.09
N GLU A 270 11.49 -8.82 -2.93
CA GLU A 270 12.55 -7.88 -3.29
C GLU A 270 13.81 -7.99 -2.40
N ALA A 271 13.67 -8.45 -1.15
CA ALA A 271 14.79 -8.75 -0.25
C ALA A 271 15.53 -10.06 -0.61
N GLY A 272 14.81 -11.10 -1.05
CA GLY A 272 15.38 -12.42 -1.33
C GLY A 272 15.85 -12.66 -2.78
N LYS A 273 15.37 -11.88 -3.76
CA LYS A 273 15.67 -12.09 -5.19
C LYS A 273 17.18 -12.09 -5.52
N ASP A 274 17.99 -11.33 -4.79
CA ASP A 274 19.44 -11.17 -5.05
C ASP A 274 20.33 -12.02 -4.11
N LYS A 275 19.74 -12.81 -3.21
CA LYS A 275 20.47 -13.65 -2.23
C LYS A 275 20.82 -15.04 -2.79
N GLY A 276 21.88 -15.65 -2.27
CA GLY A 276 22.40 -16.95 -2.73
C GLY A 276 21.90 -18.17 -1.95
N ASN A 277 21.48 -18.00 -0.69
CA ASN A 277 21.12 -19.09 0.23
C ASN A 277 20.05 -18.64 1.25
N PRO A 278 19.42 -19.59 1.99
CA PRO A 278 18.38 -19.26 2.99
C PRO A 278 18.89 -18.35 4.11
N ASP A 279 20.14 -18.53 4.57
CA ASP A 279 20.69 -17.77 5.70
C ASP A 279 20.88 -16.29 5.35
N GLU A 280 21.41 -16.00 4.15
CA GLU A 280 21.49 -14.64 3.59
C GLU A 280 20.13 -13.98 3.39
N PHE A 281 19.09 -14.78 3.11
CA PHE A 281 17.72 -14.30 3.02
C PHE A 281 17.15 -14.00 4.41
N ALA A 282 17.32 -14.90 5.38
CA ALA A 282 16.86 -14.72 6.76
C ALA A 282 17.46 -13.45 7.39
N VAL A 283 18.77 -13.21 7.21
CA VAL A 283 19.43 -11.97 7.67
C VAL A 283 18.82 -10.73 6.99
N ALA A 284 18.64 -10.75 5.68
CA ALA A 284 18.08 -9.59 4.95
C ALA A 284 16.60 -9.34 5.28
N LEU A 285 15.86 -10.40 5.61
CA LEU A 285 14.48 -10.34 6.07
C LEU A 285 14.42 -9.70 7.47
N ASP A 286 15.28 -10.12 8.40
CA ASP A 286 15.38 -9.56 9.74
C ASP A 286 15.82 -8.08 9.73
N GLU A 287 16.82 -7.73 8.91
CA GLU A 287 17.26 -6.33 8.70
C GLU A 287 16.12 -5.40 8.21
N THR A 288 15.13 -5.96 7.49
CA THR A 288 14.04 -5.19 6.87
C THR A 288 12.74 -5.26 7.67
N LEU A 289 12.47 -6.38 8.34
CA LEU A 289 11.17 -6.81 8.88
C LEU A 289 11.28 -7.59 10.22
N GLY A 290 12.41 -7.52 10.94
CA GLY A 290 12.64 -8.28 12.19
C GLY A 290 11.58 -8.06 13.28
N ASP A 291 10.92 -6.90 13.31
CA ASP A 291 9.80 -6.58 14.22
C ASP A 291 8.63 -7.60 14.13
N PHE A 292 8.50 -8.34 13.02
CA PHE A 292 7.43 -9.32 12.80
C PHE A 292 7.70 -10.68 13.47
N ALA A 293 8.95 -11.01 13.80
CA ALA A 293 9.36 -12.29 14.39
C ALA A 293 8.79 -13.53 13.66
N PHE A 294 9.07 -13.66 12.36
CA PHE A 294 8.58 -14.78 11.53
C PHE A 294 9.11 -16.15 12.01
N PRO A 295 8.30 -17.22 11.96
CA PRO A 295 8.78 -18.58 12.21
C PRO A 295 9.81 -19.05 11.16
N ASP A 296 10.81 -19.83 11.58
CA ASP A 296 11.84 -20.36 10.68
C ASP A 296 11.26 -21.14 9.48
N GLU A 297 10.19 -21.91 9.70
CA GLU A 297 9.46 -22.63 8.65
C GLU A 297 8.89 -21.69 7.59
N PHE A 298 8.30 -20.56 7.99
CA PHE A 298 7.77 -19.56 7.07
C PHE A 298 8.91 -18.91 6.25
N VAL A 299 10.05 -18.61 6.88
CA VAL A 299 11.22 -18.05 6.17
C VAL A 299 11.76 -19.05 5.13
N PHE A 300 11.78 -20.33 5.46
CA PHE A 300 12.19 -21.39 4.55
C PHE A 300 11.21 -21.57 3.36
N ASP A 301 9.91 -21.56 3.62
CA ASP A 301 8.88 -21.67 2.57
C ASP A 301 8.89 -20.48 1.61
N VAL A 302 9.01 -19.25 2.15
CA VAL A 302 9.17 -18.03 1.34
C VAL A 302 10.44 -18.09 0.49
N TRP A 303 11.55 -18.57 1.05
CA TRP A 303 12.77 -18.81 0.27
C TRP A 303 12.56 -19.84 -0.85
N GLY A 304 11.79 -20.91 -0.60
CA GLY A 304 11.39 -21.89 -1.61
C GLY A 304 10.67 -21.25 -2.80
N VAL A 305 9.67 -20.41 -2.51
CA VAL A 305 8.90 -19.65 -3.53
C VAL A 305 9.80 -18.71 -4.34
N ILE A 306 10.68 -17.97 -3.67
CA ILE A 306 11.65 -17.07 -4.32
C ILE A 306 12.64 -17.88 -5.18
N GLY A 307 13.07 -19.05 -4.71
CA GLY A 307 13.95 -19.97 -5.43
C GLY A 307 13.32 -20.54 -6.70
N ASP A 308 12.03 -20.89 -6.68
CA ASP A 308 11.27 -21.28 -7.88
C ASP A 308 11.24 -20.14 -8.91
N ALA A 309 10.94 -18.93 -8.47
CA ALA A 309 10.85 -17.75 -9.33
C ALA A 309 12.18 -17.30 -9.96
N LYS A 310 13.33 -17.82 -9.49
CA LYS A 310 14.65 -17.65 -10.11
C LYS A 310 14.97 -18.72 -11.17
N ARG A 311 14.16 -19.79 -11.26
CA ARG A 311 14.38 -20.94 -12.16
C ARG A 311 13.47 -20.94 -13.40
N GLU A 312 12.41 -20.12 -13.40
CA GLU A 312 11.56 -19.81 -14.56
C GLU A 312 12.12 -18.65 -15.41
#